data_AF-M0JCT0-F1
#
_entry.id   AF-M0JCT0-F1
#
_cell.length_a   1.000
_cell.length_b   1.000
_cell.length_c   1.000
_cell.angle_alpha   90.00
_cell.angle_beta   90.00
_cell.angle_gamma   90.00
#
_symmetry.space_group_name_H-M   'P 1'
#
loop_
_entity.id
_entity.type
_entity.pdbx_description
1 polymer ?
#
loop_
_entity_poly.entity_id
_entity_poly.type
_entity_poly.pdbx_seq_one_letter_code
_entity_poly.pdbx_strand_id
1 'polypeptide(L)'
;MPEGPEVSVVDDILTGLALAVQRHDDISADPRYVTKTKLEKLVYMAADEFDCPYTYSWYLAGVKARSSSSFKPSYQTTAQTVTPDVNESFADDSIPYSPTEREEEYAEFFDEYVHWLVKSKYEFLEDFYSSEAPDEYQELYLSVHSVRTLLDETVNELDSSDSTLQTGLSSFEEEQPSVNVRYEDIGRKISRIHLELSADSDLRKAMPQYKRYTDLLERALFGLSNMNAADVGDEQIRCISKLDEFHYHNAWKLPALVISLNTARGPRCDEIIADRSQKLDNFEPRYSRGLEDLAEDCRAAGLLDGDVKYPEPDNSQSMELIAELTNRYLSN
;
A
#
# COMPACT_ATOMS: atom_id res chain seq x y z
N MET A 1 -1.93 -22.90 25.96
CA MET A 1 -2.91 -23.38 24.97
C MET A 1 -2.12 -24.01 23.85
N PRO A 2 -2.47 -25.19 23.33
CA PRO A 2 -1.79 -25.73 22.15
C PRO A 2 -1.93 -24.70 21.03
N GLU A 3 -0.83 -24.45 20.33
CA GLU A 3 -0.83 -23.57 19.17
C GLU A 3 -1.78 -24.16 18.12
N GLY A 4 -2.69 -23.34 17.60
CA GLY A 4 -3.71 -23.80 16.65
C GLY A 4 -3.08 -24.25 15.31
N PRO A 5 -3.82 -24.98 14.46
CA PRO A 5 -3.31 -25.49 13.18
C PRO A 5 -2.74 -24.39 12.26
N GLU A 6 -3.24 -23.16 12.36
CA GLU A 6 -2.74 -22.02 11.58
C GLU A 6 -1.30 -21.60 11.95
N VAL A 7 -0.88 -21.81 13.20
CA VAL A 7 0.48 -21.42 13.65
C VAL A 7 1.52 -22.36 13.05
N SER A 8 1.29 -23.68 13.15
CA SER A 8 2.16 -24.69 12.54
C SER A 8 2.32 -24.48 11.04
N VAL A 9 1.22 -24.17 10.33
CA VAL A 9 1.26 -23.90 8.89
C VAL A 9 2.14 -22.70 8.56
N VAL A 10 2.02 -21.60 9.31
CA VAL A 10 2.82 -20.40 9.05
C VAL A 10 4.31 -20.67 9.29
N ASP A 11 4.64 -21.40 10.35
CA ASP A 11 6.03 -21.73 10.66
C ASP A 11 6.63 -22.65 9.60
N ASP A 12 5.90 -23.68 9.14
CA ASP A 12 6.34 -24.57 8.06
C ASP A 12 6.57 -23.79 6.74
N ILE A 13 5.67 -22.87 6.38
CA ILE A 13 5.81 -22.02 5.18
C ILE A 13 7.03 -21.10 5.30
N LEU A 14 7.25 -20.49 6.46
CA LEU A 14 8.42 -19.64 6.70
C LEU A 14 9.73 -20.42 6.67
N THR A 15 9.71 -21.67 7.14
CA THR A 15 10.86 -22.59 7.03
C THR A 15 11.14 -22.92 5.56
N GLY A 16 10.11 -23.22 4.77
CA GLY A 16 10.25 -23.39 3.31
C GLY A 16 10.85 -22.16 2.62
N LEU A 17 10.38 -20.96 2.96
CA LEU A 17 10.96 -19.71 2.45
C LEU A 17 12.44 -19.57 2.82
N ALA A 18 12.82 -19.92 4.05
CA ALA A 18 14.21 -19.88 4.50
C ALA A 18 15.09 -20.88 3.73
N LEU A 19 14.58 -22.08 3.47
CA LEU A 19 15.25 -23.08 2.64
C LEU A 19 15.44 -22.58 1.19
N ALA A 20 14.42 -21.96 0.60
CA ALA A 20 14.53 -21.34 -0.73
C ALA A 20 15.62 -20.26 -0.75
N VAL A 21 15.64 -19.34 0.23
CA VAL A 21 16.71 -18.33 0.34
C VAL A 21 18.10 -18.96 0.45
N GLN A 22 18.26 -20.08 1.15
CA GLN A 22 19.53 -20.81 1.23
C GLN A 22 19.96 -21.47 -0.09
N ARG A 23 19.01 -21.84 -0.95
CA ARG A 23 19.30 -22.42 -2.28
C ARG A 23 19.80 -21.38 -3.27
N HIS A 24 19.38 -20.13 -3.11
CA HIS A 24 19.74 -19.01 -4.00
C HIS A 24 20.86 -18.15 -3.37
N ASP A 25 22.09 -18.67 -3.41
CA ASP A 25 23.31 -18.02 -2.87
C ASP A 25 23.60 -16.62 -3.47
N ASP A 26 23.03 -16.30 -4.63
CA ASP A 26 23.15 -15.01 -5.30
C ASP A 26 22.21 -13.94 -4.73
N ILE A 27 21.14 -14.35 -4.04
CA ILE A 27 20.20 -13.45 -3.39
C ILE A 27 20.66 -13.23 -1.95
N SER A 28 21.55 -12.26 -1.78
CA SER A 28 21.84 -11.71 -0.44
C SER A 28 20.60 -10.97 0.06
N ALA A 29 19.67 -11.70 0.67
CA ALA A 29 18.52 -11.14 1.38
C ALA A 29 19.01 -10.35 2.59
N ASP A 30 19.53 -9.14 2.34
CA ASP A 30 19.93 -8.22 3.38
C ASP A 30 18.70 -8.04 4.30
N PRO A 31 18.83 -8.33 5.61
CA PRO A 31 17.72 -8.32 6.55
C PRO A 31 16.91 -7.01 6.56
N ARG A 32 17.51 -5.92 6.08
CA ARG A 32 16.83 -4.62 5.93
C ARG A 32 15.70 -4.63 4.89
N TYR A 33 15.76 -5.50 3.87
CA TYR A 33 14.75 -5.59 2.81
C TYR A 33 13.64 -6.61 3.11
N VAL A 34 13.88 -7.51 4.08
CA VAL A 34 12.91 -8.50 4.54
C VAL A 34 12.01 -7.87 5.61
N THR A 35 10.88 -7.33 5.18
CA THR A 35 9.92 -6.69 6.11
C THR A 35 8.82 -7.65 6.52
N LYS A 36 8.22 -7.41 7.69
CA LYS A 36 7.02 -8.14 8.15
C LYS A 36 5.89 -8.13 7.09
N THR A 37 5.73 -7.03 6.37
CA THR A 37 4.70 -6.91 5.32
C THR A 37 4.96 -7.89 4.17
N LYS A 38 6.21 -8.01 3.71
CA LYS A 38 6.57 -8.94 2.63
C LYS A 38 6.36 -10.39 3.07
N LEU A 39 6.84 -10.74 4.26
CA LEU A 39 6.67 -12.08 4.80
C LEU A 39 5.18 -12.44 4.95
N GLU A 40 4.34 -11.51 5.41
CA GLU A 40 2.89 -11.74 5.51
C GLU A 40 2.25 -12.04 4.14
N LYS A 41 2.74 -11.42 3.06
CA LYS A 41 2.23 -11.65 1.70
C LYS A 41 2.71 -12.96 1.13
N LEU A 42 4.00 -13.26 1.27
CA LEU A 42 4.59 -14.51 0.81
C LEU A 42 3.96 -15.72 1.51
N VAL A 43 3.68 -15.58 2.82
CA VAL A 43 2.94 -16.60 3.58
C VAL A 43 1.52 -16.77 3.03
N TYR A 44 0.83 -15.68 2.71
CA TYR A 44 -0.48 -15.77 2.06
C TYR A 44 -0.41 -16.49 0.71
N MET A 45 0.55 -16.17 -0.15
CA MET A 45 0.68 -16.77 -1.48
C MET A 45 0.85 -18.28 -1.39
N ALA A 46 1.76 -18.76 -0.52
CA ALA A 46 1.90 -20.19 -0.28
C ALA A 46 0.65 -20.80 0.39
N ALA A 47 0.04 -20.10 1.35
CA ALA A 47 -1.16 -20.62 1.98
C ALA A 47 -2.33 -20.77 0.99
N ASP A 48 -2.47 -19.87 0.02
CA ASP A 48 -3.49 -19.94 -1.03
C ASP A 48 -3.18 -21.04 -2.06
N GLU A 49 -1.93 -21.12 -2.54
CA GLU A 49 -1.48 -22.15 -3.50
C GLU A 49 -1.68 -23.58 -2.96
N PHE A 50 -1.36 -23.79 -1.68
CA PHE A 50 -1.43 -25.11 -1.05
C PHE A 50 -2.73 -25.36 -0.27
N ASP A 51 -3.77 -24.52 -0.44
CA ASP A 51 -5.07 -24.61 0.25
C ASP A 51 -4.94 -24.83 1.77
N CYS A 52 -4.03 -24.08 2.39
CA CYS A 52 -3.73 -24.20 3.81
C CYS A 52 -4.80 -23.50 4.66
N PRO A 53 -5.11 -24.01 5.86
CA PRO A 53 -6.01 -23.33 6.79
C PRO A 53 -5.36 -22.03 7.28
N TYR A 54 -5.73 -20.92 6.65
CA TYR A 54 -5.17 -19.60 6.91
C TYR A 54 -6.27 -18.54 6.96
N THR A 55 -6.42 -17.87 8.11
CA THR A 55 -7.39 -16.78 8.27
C THR A 55 -6.82 -15.44 7.83
N TYR A 56 -7.44 -14.85 6.80
CA TYR A 56 -7.00 -13.58 6.21
C TYR A 56 -8.16 -12.71 5.72
N SER A 57 -7.86 -11.47 5.37
CA SER A 57 -8.74 -10.57 4.59
C SER A 57 -7.90 -9.54 3.84
N TRP A 58 -8.37 -9.00 2.73
CA TRP A 58 -7.72 -7.88 2.05
C TRP A 58 -7.98 -6.57 2.78
N TYR A 59 -6.92 -5.81 3.09
CA TYR A 59 -6.98 -4.56 3.87
C TYR A 59 -5.93 -3.54 3.36
N LEU A 60 -5.52 -2.55 4.17
CA LEU A 60 -4.70 -1.38 3.75
C LEU A 60 -3.57 -1.67 2.76
N ALA A 61 -2.71 -2.66 3.05
CA ALA A 61 -1.60 -3.04 2.18
C ALA A 61 -1.83 -4.43 1.56
N GLY A 62 -3.05 -4.73 1.13
CA GLY A 62 -3.45 -6.06 0.68
C GLY A 62 -3.71 -7.02 1.84
N VAL A 63 -3.36 -8.30 1.67
CA VAL A 63 -3.73 -9.37 2.61
C VAL A 63 -3.25 -9.12 4.03
N LYS A 64 -4.17 -9.12 4.99
CA LYS A 64 -3.87 -9.03 6.42
C LYS A 64 -4.28 -10.31 7.10
N ALA A 65 -3.27 -11.04 7.55
CA ALA A 65 -3.47 -12.17 8.44
C ALA A 65 -3.99 -11.65 9.78
N ARG A 66 -4.80 -12.47 10.45
CA ARG A 66 -4.98 -12.25 11.87
C ARG A 66 -3.62 -12.48 12.53
N SER A 67 -3.11 -11.48 13.24
CA SER A 67 -1.88 -11.62 14.01
C SER A 67 -2.07 -12.76 15.01
N SER A 68 -1.56 -13.94 14.68
CA SER A 68 -1.02 -14.79 15.72
C SER A 68 0.07 -13.95 16.37
N SER A 69 0.15 -13.97 17.70
CA SER A 69 1.31 -13.46 18.43
C SER A 69 2.63 -14.15 18.02
N SER A 70 2.57 -15.10 17.07
CA SER A 70 3.62 -15.91 16.48
C SER A 70 4.36 -15.25 15.33
N PHE A 71 3.93 -14.08 14.82
CA PHE A 71 4.76 -13.31 13.88
C PHE A 71 5.91 -12.60 14.64
N LYS A 72 6.73 -13.40 15.30
CA LYS A 72 8.06 -13.05 15.79
C LYS A 72 9.00 -13.51 14.68
N PRO A 73 9.53 -12.59 13.86
CA PRO A 73 10.66 -12.93 13.02
C PRO A 73 11.81 -13.34 13.94
N SER A 74 11.94 -14.63 14.28
CA SER A 74 13.14 -15.17 14.92
C SER A 74 14.20 -15.38 13.83
N TYR A 75 14.53 -14.32 13.10
CA TYR A 75 15.75 -14.27 12.31
C TYR A 75 16.85 -13.79 13.25
N GLN A 76 17.42 -14.70 14.04
CA GLN A 76 18.71 -14.42 14.65
C GLN A 76 19.77 -14.52 13.55
N THR A 77 20.18 -13.38 13.02
CA THR A 77 21.31 -13.27 12.10
C THR A 77 22.61 -13.48 12.88
N THR A 78 22.94 -14.73 13.18
CA THR A 78 24.34 -15.11 13.39
C THR A 78 24.93 -15.42 12.02
N ALA A 79 25.95 -14.66 11.63
CA ALA A 79 26.67 -14.80 10.38
C ALA A 79 26.95 -16.30 10.10
N GLN A 80 26.46 -16.78 8.95
CA GLN A 80 26.70 -18.08 8.32
C GLN A 80 25.74 -19.24 8.58
N THR A 81 24.62 -19.11 9.29
CA THR A 81 23.58 -20.16 9.23
C THR A 81 22.21 -19.59 9.59
N VAL A 82 21.22 -19.81 8.72
CA VAL A 82 19.82 -19.53 9.03
C VAL A 82 19.26 -20.80 9.67
N THR A 83 19.07 -20.77 10.98
CA THR A 83 18.42 -21.86 11.74
C THR A 83 17.23 -21.30 12.53
N PRO A 84 16.09 -22.00 12.58
CA PRO A 84 15.00 -21.64 13.48
C PRO A 84 15.47 -21.75 14.95
N ASP A 85 15.14 -20.73 15.75
CA ASP A 85 15.62 -20.55 17.12
C ASP A 85 14.87 -21.46 18.10
N VAL A 86 15.41 -22.66 18.37
CA VAL A 86 14.99 -23.52 19.48
C VAL A 86 15.71 -23.07 20.74
N ASN A 87 15.05 -22.21 21.51
CA ASN A 87 15.63 -21.65 22.71
C ASN A 87 15.53 -22.63 23.90
N GLU A 88 16.41 -23.63 23.94
CA GLU A 88 16.81 -24.30 25.18
C GLU A 88 18.32 -24.58 25.15
N SER A 89 19.06 -24.00 26.11
CA SER A 89 20.48 -24.31 26.31
C SER A 89 20.62 -25.80 26.59
N PHE A 90 21.43 -26.55 25.86
CA PHE A 90 22.32 -27.63 26.33
C PHE A 90 23.04 -28.25 25.12
N ALA A 91 24.37 -28.32 25.21
CA ALA A 91 25.28 -29.21 24.47
C ALA A 91 25.23 -29.20 22.92
N ASP A 92 26.40 -28.88 22.37
CA ASP A 92 26.90 -29.19 21.03
C ASP A 92 26.72 -30.67 20.67
N ASP A 93 25.57 -30.99 20.09
CA ASP A 93 25.21 -32.23 19.36
C ASP A 93 24.06 -31.85 18.40
N SER A 94 24.32 -30.94 17.45
CA SER A 94 23.31 -30.54 16.46
C SER A 94 23.07 -31.66 15.46
N ILE A 95 21.98 -32.39 15.65
CA ILE A 95 21.39 -33.23 14.60
C ILE A 95 21.23 -32.33 13.36
N PRO A 96 21.77 -32.70 12.18
CA PRO A 96 21.53 -31.93 10.98
C PRO A 96 20.02 -31.84 10.76
N TYR A 97 19.50 -30.61 10.76
CA TYR A 97 18.10 -30.37 10.48
C TYR A 97 17.78 -30.92 9.09
N SER A 98 16.83 -31.85 9.02
CA SER A 98 16.33 -32.41 7.77
C SER A 98 14.94 -31.83 7.55
N PRO A 99 14.74 -31.05 6.48
CA PRO A 99 13.42 -30.56 6.10
C PRO A 99 12.41 -31.71 5.97
N THR A 100 11.17 -31.44 6.34
CA THR A 100 10.03 -32.30 6.01
C THR A 100 9.69 -32.17 4.52
N GLU A 101 8.99 -33.16 3.97
CA GLU A 101 8.51 -33.13 2.57
C GLU A 101 7.72 -31.85 2.28
N ARG A 102 6.90 -31.41 3.24
CA ARG A 102 6.08 -30.20 3.12
C ARG A 102 6.90 -28.91 3.12
N GLU A 103 7.95 -28.84 3.94
CA GLU A 103 8.85 -27.69 3.94
C GLU A 103 9.67 -27.60 2.63
N GLU A 104 10.01 -28.73 2.03
CA GLU A 104 10.66 -28.77 0.70
C GLU A 104 9.71 -28.34 -0.42
N GLU A 105 8.44 -28.77 -0.40
CA GLU A 105 7.41 -28.30 -1.35
C GLU A 105 7.24 -26.77 -1.29
N TYR A 106 7.20 -26.20 -0.08
CA TYR A 106 7.15 -24.75 0.08
C TYR A 106 8.43 -24.08 -0.42
N ALA A 107 9.60 -24.69 -0.21
CA ALA A 107 10.86 -24.15 -0.72
C ALA A 107 10.88 -24.12 -2.25
N GLU A 108 10.40 -25.18 -2.91
CA GLU A 108 10.26 -25.24 -4.37
C GLU A 108 9.29 -24.18 -4.90
N PHE A 109 8.16 -23.96 -4.22
CA PHE A 109 7.26 -22.85 -4.55
C PHE A 109 7.96 -21.49 -4.45
N PHE A 110 8.72 -21.26 -3.38
CA PHE A 110 9.39 -19.97 -3.18
C PHE A 110 10.58 -19.74 -4.09
N ASP A 111 11.14 -20.78 -4.73
CA ASP A 111 12.25 -20.61 -5.70
C ASP A 111 11.91 -19.60 -6.80
N GLU A 112 10.64 -19.49 -7.21
CA GLU A 112 10.17 -18.49 -8.18
C GLU A 112 10.06 -17.07 -7.60
N TYR A 113 9.88 -16.94 -6.28
CA TYR A 113 9.56 -15.68 -5.60
C TYR A 113 10.67 -15.13 -4.70
N VAL A 114 11.79 -15.85 -4.48
CA VAL A 114 12.88 -15.38 -3.61
C VAL A 114 13.37 -13.99 -4.01
N HIS A 115 13.42 -13.69 -5.31
CA HIS A 115 13.82 -12.40 -5.83
C HIS A 115 12.91 -11.23 -5.41
N TRP A 116 11.69 -11.49 -4.94
CA TRP A 116 10.78 -10.45 -4.42
C TRP A 116 11.26 -9.90 -3.07
N LEU A 117 12.07 -10.65 -2.32
CA LEU A 117 12.61 -10.21 -1.04
C LEU A 117 13.52 -8.99 -1.18
N VAL A 118 14.21 -8.82 -2.32
CA VAL A 118 15.13 -7.70 -2.55
C VAL A 118 14.49 -6.47 -3.22
N LYS A 119 13.26 -6.60 -3.74
CA LYS A 119 12.53 -5.47 -4.34
C LYS A 119 12.30 -4.33 -3.34
N SER A 120 12.15 -3.10 -3.81
CA SER A 120 11.69 -2.02 -2.93
C SER A 120 10.28 -2.33 -2.40
N LYS A 121 9.84 -1.63 -1.35
CA LYS A 121 8.49 -1.83 -0.81
C LYS A 121 7.40 -1.54 -1.86
N TYR A 122 7.62 -0.55 -2.73
CA TYR A 122 6.63 -0.16 -3.74
C TYR A 122 6.55 -1.20 -4.85
N GLU A 123 7.68 -1.55 -5.46
CA GLU A 123 7.75 -2.61 -6.49
C GLU A 123 7.17 -3.94 -6.00
N PHE A 124 7.51 -4.34 -4.77
CA PHE A 124 6.96 -5.56 -4.18
C PHE A 124 5.43 -5.53 -4.09
N LEU A 125 4.85 -4.42 -3.64
CA LEU A 125 3.40 -4.30 -3.48
C LEU A 125 2.69 -4.20 -4.82
N GLU A 126 3.29 -3.54 -5.81
CA GLU A 126 2.76 -3.48 -7.17
C GLU A 126 2.69 -4.87 -7.81
N ASP A 127 3.77 -5.65 -7.73
CA ASP A 127 3.79 -7.03 -8.23
C ASP A 127 2.78 -7.91 -7.49
N PHE A 128 2.72 -7.78 -6.15
CA PHE A 128 1.78 -8.51 -5.31
C PHE A 128 0.32 -8.18 -5.65
N TYR A 129 -0.04 -6.91 -5.86
CA TYR A 129 -1.41 -6.56 -6.23
C TYR A 129 -1.75 -7.01 -7.66
N SER A 130 -0.79 -6.93 -8.58
CA SER A 130 -0.98 -7.34 -9.97
C SER A 130 -1.17 -8.86 -10.13
N SER A 131 -0.68 -9.66 -9.19
CA SER A 131 -0.80 -11.12 -9.21
C SER A 131 -1.90 -11.65 -8.29
N GLU A 132 -1.99 -11.11 -7.07
CA GLU A 132 -2.75 -11.76 -5.99
C GLU A 132 -4.05 -11.04 -5.61
N ALA A 133 -4.23 -9.78 -6.00
CA ALA A 133 -5.42 -9.04 -5.60
C ALA A 133 -6.70 -9.64 -6.20
N PRO A 134 -7.81 -9.69 -5.45
CA PRO A 134 -9.08 -10.15 -5.98
C PRO A 134 -9.44 -9.31 -7.21
N ASP A 135 -9.86 -9.95 -8.30
CA ASP A 135 -10.18 -9.30 -9.57
C ASP A 135 -11.07 -8.06 -9.40
N GLU A 136 -12.04 -8.13 -8.48
CA GLU A 136 -12.98 -7.04 -8.17
C GLU A 136 -12.34 -5.80 -7.51
N TYR A 137 -11.15 -5.93 -6.90
CA TYR A 137 -10.45 -4.83 -6.22
C TYR A 137 -9.03 -4.57 -6.74
N GLN A 138 -8.52 -5.38 -7.67
CA GLN A 138 -7.14 -5.29 -8.15
C GLN A 138 -6.80 -3.88 -8.66
N GLU A 139 -7.61 -3.36 -9.58
CA GLU A 139 -7.44 -2.03 -10.17
C GLU A 139 -7.50 -0.91 -9.12
N LEU A 140 -8.35 -1.07 -8.10
CA LEU A 140 -8.46 -0.13 -7.00
C LEU A 140 -7.18 -0.12 -6.15
N TYR A 141 -6.64 -1.29 -5.79
CA TYR A 141 -5.38 -1.39 -5.07
C TYR A 141 -4.21 -0.77 -5.83
N LEU A 142 -4.10 -1.07 -7.13
CA LEU A 142 -3.05 -0.51 -8.00
C LEU A 142 -3.18 1.01 -8.13
N SER A 143 -4.41 1.52 -8.29
CA SER A 143 -4.65 2.97 -8.41
C SER A 143 -4.31 3.71 -7.11
N VAL A 144 -4.70 3.17 -5.95
CA VAL A 144 -4.36 3.72 -4.64
C VAL A 144 -2.86 3.65 -4.38
N HIS A 145 -2.22 2.55 -4.78
CA HIS A 145 -0.78 2.39 -4.69
C HIS A 145 -0.04 3.46 -5.50
N SER A 146 -0.47 3.69 -6.73
CA SER A 146 0.11 4.70 -7.62
C SER A 146 -0.02 6.12 -7.05
N VAL A 147 -1.17 6.50 -6.48
CA VAL A 147 -1.33 7.81 -5.81
C VAL A 147 -0.34 7.94 -4.66
N ARG A 148 -0.20 6.90 -3.83
CA ARG A 148 0.71 6.93 -2.68
C ARG A 148 2.17 7.07 -3.11
N THR A 149 2.61 6.34 -4.13
CA THR A 149 3.97 6.44 -4.66
C THR A 149 4.24 7.87 -5.16
N LEU A 150 3.29 8.46 -5.89
CA LEU A 150 3.40 9.84 -6.39
C LEU A 150 3.42 10.88 -5.26
N LEU A 151 2.64 10.69 -4.19
CA LEU A 151 2.64 11.60 -3.03
C LEU A 151 3.96 11.51 -2.25
N ASP A 152 4.47 10.30 -2.00
CA ASP A 152 5.75 10.09 -1.33
C ASP A 152 6.91 10.66 -2.17
N GLU A 153 6.91 10.45 -3.48
CA GLU A 153 7.85 11.10 -4.40
C GLU A 153 7.77 12.62 -4.31
N THR A 154 6.55 13.19 -4.32
CA THR A 154 6.35 14.64 -4.19
C THR A 154 6.92 15.17 -2.88
N VAL A 155 6.66 14.51 -1.74
CA VAL A 155 7.19 14.91 -0.44
C VAL A 155 8.72 14.83 -0.42
N ASN A 156 9.29 13.74 -0.94
CA ASN A 156 10.75 13.55 -0.98
C ASN A 156 11.44 14.56 -1.91
N GLU A 157 10.84 14.88 -3.06
CA GLU A 157 11.34 15.91 -3.97
C GLU A 157 11.34 17.29 -3.31
N LEU A 158 10.31 17.62 -2.54
CA LEU A 158 10.22 18.88 -1.80
C LEU A 158 11.22 18.94 -0.63
N ASP A 159 11.36 17.86 0.14
CA ASP A 159 12.25 17.79 1.33
C ASP A 159 13.74 17.70 0.94
N SER A 160 14.05 17.11 -0.22
CA SER A 160 15.41 17.00 -0.74
C SER A 160 15.97 18.30 -1.32
N SER A 161 15.20 19.41 -1.23
CA SER A 161 15.53 20.72 -1.80
C SER A 161 16.64 21.46 -1.04
N ASP A 162 17.81 20.83 -0.90
CA ASP A 162 19.08 21.54 -0.95
C ASP A 162 19.56 21.43 -2.41
N SER A 163 19.38 22.53 -3.18
CA SER A 163 19.78 22.77 -4.57
C SER A 163 18.90 22.21 -5.72
N THR A 164 18.33 23.15 -6.48
CA THR A 164 17.73 23.00 -7.83
C THR A 164 16.38 22.27 -7.95
N LEU A 165 15.32 22.96 -7.54
CA LEU A 165 14.03 22.88 -8.24
C LEU A 165 14.31 23.08 -9.73
N GLN A 166 14.05 22.03 -10.52
CA GLN A 166 14.43 21.94 -11.92
C GLN A 166 13.89 23.13 -12.71
N THR A 167 14.76 24.08 -13.03
CA THR A 167 14.61 24.92 -14.21
C THR A 167 14.72 23.98 -15.41
N GLY A 168 13.58 23.56 -15.95
CA GLY A 168 13.55 22.86 -17.22
C GLY A 168 14.38 23.65 -18.24
N LEU A 169 15.28 22.98 -18.94
CA LEU A 169 16.16 23.58 -19.97
C LEU A 169 15.39 24.16 -21.19
N SER A 170 14.06 24.25 -21.10
CA SER A 170 13.13 24.75 -22.11
C SER A 170 12.55 26.14 -21.83
N SER A 171 12.74 26.76 -20.66
CA SER A 171 12.15 28.06 -20.34
C SER A 171 13.20 29.18 -20.26
N PHE A 172 13.59 29.69 -21.42
CA PHE A 172 14.28 30.98 -21.58
C PHE A 172 13.27 32.14 -21.73
N GLU A 173 12.13 32.03 -21.06
CA GLU A 173 11.15 33.11 -20.89
C GLU A 173 10.98 33.34 -19.38
N GLU A 174 10.80 34.60 -18.98
CA GLU A 174 10.76 35.10 -17.60
C GLU A 174 9.54 34.61 -16.79
N GLU A 175 9.30 33.30 -16.73
CA GLU A 175 8.34 32.69 -15.83
C GLU A 175 9.05 32.29 -14.53
N GLN A 176 8.50 32.74 -13.41
CA GLN A 176 9.00 32.35 -12.10
C GLN A 176 8.97 30.82 -11.98
N PRO A 177 10.02 30.18 -11.42
CA PRO A 177 10.05 28.73 -11.29
C PRO A 177 8.87 28.28 -10.42
N SER A 178 7.94 27.54 -11.03
CA SER A 178 6.83 26.89 -10.34
C SER A 178 7.29 25.54 -9.77
N VAL A 179 6.56 25.07 -8.78
CA VAL A 179 6.79 23.73 -8.23
C VAL A 179 6.26 22.71 -9.24
N ASN A 180 7.13 21.82 -9.71
CA ASN A 180 6.70 20.69 -10.55
C ASN A 180 5.99 19.64 -9.70
N VAL A 181 4.72 19.90 -9.37
CA VAL A 181 3.85 18.94 -8.72
C VAL A 181 3.17 18.13 -9.82
N ARG A 182 3.24 16.80 -9.76
CA ARG A 182 2.53 15.88 -10.67
C ARG A 182 1.02 15.83 -10.39
N TYR A 183 0.42 17.01 -10.20
CA TYR A 183 -0.97 17.21 -9.82
C TYR A 183 -1.94 16.56 -10.82
N GLU A 184 -1.71 16.73 -12.12
CA GLU A 184 -2.58 16.13 -13.15
C GLU A 184 -2.53 14.60 -13.14
N ASP A 185 -1.35 14.01 -12.91
CA ASP A 185 -1.20 12.56 -12.78
C ASP A 185 -1.98 12.05 -11.57
N ILE A 186 -1.82 12.73 -10.43
CA ILE A 186 -2.54 12.40 -9.20
C ILE A 186 -4.06 12.53 -9.42
N GLY A 187 -4.54 13.61 -10.06
CA GLY A 187 -5.95 13.81 -10.37
C GLY A 187 -6.55 12.76 -11.30
N ARG A 188 -5.79 12.30 -12.32
CA ARG A 188 -6.18 11.17 -13.17
C ARG A 188 -6.32 9.88 -12.37
N LYS A 189 -5.37 9.58 -11.48
CA LYS A 189 -5.42 8.38 -10.62
C LYS A 189 -6.54 8.46 -9.60
N ILE A 190 -6.81 9.63 -9.02
CA ILE A 190 -7.97 9.87 -8.13
C ILE A 190 -9.28 9.62 -8.87
N SER A 191 -9.39 10.11 -10.10
CA SER A 191 -10.58 9.87 -10.94
C SER A 191 -10.80 8.37 -11.19
N ARG A 192 -9.72 7.62 -11.47
CA ARG A 192 -9.76 6.16 -11.58
C ARG A 192 -10.26 5.52 -10.29
N ILE A 193 -9.74 5.92 -9.13
CA ILE A 193 -10.19 5.42 -7.81
C ILE A 193 -11.68 5.69 -7.61
N HIS A 194 -12.18 6.89 -7.94
CA HIS A 194 -13.61 7.20 -7.82
C HIS A 194 -14.48 6.30 -8.71
N LEU A 195 -14.03 5.98 -9.93
CA LEU A 195 -14.73 5.04 -10.80
C LEU A 195 -14.79 3.64 -10.18
N GLU A 196 -13.65 3.11 -9.71
CA GLU A 196 -13.60 1.79 -9.08
C GLU A 196 -14.44 1.71 -7.80
N LEU A 197 -14.40 2.74 -6.93
CA LEU A 197 -15.26 2.81 -5.74
C LEU A 197 -16.74 2.88 -6.10
N SER A 198 -17.09 3.49 -7.24
CA SER A 198 -18.48 3.63 -7.67
C SER A 198 -19.04 2.34 -8.27
N ALA A 199 -18.19 1.47 -8.80
CA ALA A 199 -18.58 0.22 -9.44
C ALA A 199 -19.17 -0.78 -8.44
N ASP A 200 -18.58 -0.88 -7.25
CA ASP A 200 -19.05 -1.74 -6.16
C ASP A 200 -20.09 -1.04 -5.27
N SER A 201 -21.18 -1.73 -4.92
CA SER A 201 -22.30 -1.13 -4.16
C SER A 201 -21.98 -0.82 -2.71
N ASP A 202 -21.08 -1.58 -2.08
CA ASP A 202 -20.68 -1.36 -0.70
C ASP A 202 -19.59 -0.29 -0.61
N LEU A 203 -18.63 -0.28 -1.54
CA LEU A 203 -17.60 0.77 -1.63
C LEU A 203 -18.18 2.13 -1.99
N ARG A 204 -19.27 2.18 -2.76
CA ARG A 204 -19.98 3.43 -3.06
C ARG A 204 -20.41 4.19 -1.81
N LYS A 205 -20.62 3.50 -0.68
CA LYS A 205 -20.97 4.11 0.62
C LYS A 205 -19.80 4.88 1.24
N ALA A 206 -18.55 4.50 0.92
CA ALA A 206 -17.33 5.18 1.37
C ALA A 206 -16.93 6.37 0.49
N MET A 207 -17.52 6.47 -0.71
CA MET A 207 -17.18 7.47 -1.71
C MET A 207 -17.36 8.93 -1.23
N PRO A 208 -18.44 9.31 -0.50
CA PRO A 208 -18.60 10.71 -0.07
C PRO A 208 -17.45 11.21 0.80
N GLN A 209 -16.97 10.39 1.74
CA GLN A 209 -15.84 10.69 2.61
C GLN A 209 -14.54 10.73 1.81
N TYR A 210 -14.30 9.70 1.00
CA TYR A 210 -13.09 9.63 0.16
C TYR A 210 -12.98 10.86 -0.74
N LYS A 211 -14.10 11.26 -1.36
CA LYS A 211 -14.19 12.46 -2.20
C LYS A 211 -13.86 13.74 -1.43
N ARG A 212 -14.39 13.92 -0.21
CA ARG A 212 -14.07 15.11 0.60
C ARG A 212 -12.56 15.24 0.85
N TYR A 213 -11.87 14.11 1.03
CA TYR A 213 -10.42 14.11 1.16
C TYR A 213 -9.72 14.39 -0.17
N THR A 214 -10.10 13.73 -1.26
CA THR A 214 -9.44 13.93 -2.55
C THR A 214 -9.66 15.33 -3.10
N ASP A 215 -10.85 15.93 -2.90
CA ASP A 215 -11.12 17.35 -3.21
C ASP A 215 -10.16 18.27 -2.44
N LEU A 216 -9.85 17.98 -1.17
CA LEU A 216 -8.88 18.76 -0.38
C LEU A 216 -7.45 18.56 -0.90
N LEU A 217 -7.05 17.31 -1.14
CA LEU A 217 -5.73 16.95 -1.66
C LEU A 217 -5.47 17.63 -3.00
N GLU A 218 -6.39 17.51 -3.95
CA GLU A 218 -6.28 18.10 -5.28
C GLU A 218 -6.17 19.62 -5.20
N ARG A 219 -6.95 20.27 -4.32
CA ARG A 219 -6.84 21.71 -4.10
C ARG A 219 -5.51 22.12 -3.50
N ALA A 220 -5.00 21.38 -2.53
CA ALA A 220 -3.72 21.68 -1.90
C ALA A 220 -2.54 21.51 -2.88
N LEU A 221 -2.56 20.44 -3.68
CA LEU A 221 -1.56 20.20 -4.72
C LEU A 221 -1.63 21.24 -5.84
N PHE A 222 -2.84 21.65 -6.23
CA PHE A 222 -3.04 22.75 -7.19
C PHE A 222 -2.56 24.10 -6.64
N GLY A 223 -2.82 24.37 -5.36
CA GLY A 223 -2.29 25.55 -4.68
C GLY A 223 -0.76 25.55 -4.71
N LEU A 224 -0.15 24.42 -4.35
CA LEU A 224 1.30 24.24 -4.37
C LEU A 224 1.90 24.41 -5.78
N SER A 225 1.28 23.85 -6.83
CA SER A 225 1.78 23.96 -8.20
C SER A 225 1.78 25.39 -8.74
N ASN A 226 0.94 26.27 -8.18
CA ASN A 226 0.85 27.68 -8.53
C ASN A 226 1.71 28.58 -7.61
N MET A 227 2.35 28.03 -6.58
CA MET A 227 3.29 28.78 -5.75
C MET A 227 4.62 28.94 -6.46
N ASN A 228 5.29 30.07 -6.18
CA ASN A 228 6.70 30.20 -6.54
C ASN A 228 7.51 29.23 -5.69
N ALA A 229 8.43 28.52 -6.33
CA ALA A 229 9.44 27.68 -5.71
C ALA A 229 10.08 28.27 -4.44
N ALA A 230 10.35 29.59 -4.44
CA ALA A 230 10.97 30.29 -3.32
C ALA A 230 10.04 30.51 -2.10
N ASP A 231 8.73 30.42 -2.30
CA ASP A 231 7.72 30.59 -1.25
C ASP A 231 7.32 29.26 -0.60
N VAL A 232 7.80 28.13 -1.15
CA VAL A 232 7.60 26.81 -0.55
C VAL A 232 8.61 26.59 0.56
N GLY A 233 8.12 26.44 1.78
CA GLY A 233 8.93 26.10 2.94
C GLY A 233 8.38 24.93 3.75
N ASP A 234 8.96 24.74 4.93
CA ASP A 234 8.65 23.64 5.86
C ASP A 234 7.14 23.48 6.16
N GLU A 235 6.38 24.58 6.14
CA GLU A 235 4.96 24.57 6.43
C GLU A 235 4.15 23.89 5.32
N GLN A 236 4.43 24.20 4.05
CA GLN A 236 3.80 23.55 2.90
C GLN A 236 4.20 22.08 2.83
N ILE A 237 5.50 21.77 2.98
CA ILE A 237 6.01 20.40 2.97
C ILE A 237 5.32 19.57 4.04
N ARG A 238 5.25 20.09 5.28
CA ARG A 238 4.56 19.43 6.39
C ARG A 238 3.08 19.19 6.08
N CYS A 239 2.40 20.12 5.41
CA CYS A 239 1.00 19.94 5.03
C CYS A 239 0.83 18.83 3.98
N ILE A 240 1.70 18.76 2.96
CA ILE A 240 1.66 17.68 1.97
C ILE A 240 1.99 16.32 2.63
N SER A 241 2.98 16.26 3.52
CA SER A 241 3.28 15.03 4.27
C SER A 241 2.09 14.58 5.13
N LYS A 242 1.39 15.51 5.79
CA LYS A 242 0.16 15.19 6.54
C LYS A 242 -0.96 14.70 5.62
N LEU A 243 -1.09 15.27 4.43
CA LEU A 243 -2.05 14.81 3.42
C LEU A 243 -1.76 13.38 2.95
N ASP A 244 -0.50 13.04 2.70
CA ASP A 244 -0.07 11.67 2.37
C ASP A 244 -0.34 10.69 3.53
N GLU A 245 0.05 11.03 4.76
CA GLU A 245 -0.25 10.19 5.93
C GLU A 245 -1.76 9.99 6.09
N PHE A 246 -2.55 11.05 5.91
CA PHE A 246 -4.00 10.99 6.02
C PHE A 246 -4.62 10.14 4.90
N HIS A 247 -4.06 10.16 3.68
CA HIS A 247 -4.49 9.27 2.59
C HIS A 247 -4.51 7.83 3.06
N TYR A 248 -3.36 7.33 3.51
CA TYR A 248 -3.19 5.92 3.78
C TYR A 248 -3.84 5.49 5.10
N HIS A 249 -3.72 6.31 6.15
CA HIS A 249 -4.19 5.94 7.49
C HIS A 249 -5.67 6.26 7.77
N ASN A 250 -6.29 7.11 6.94
CA ASN A 250 -7.67 7.51 7.10
C ASN A 250 -8.46 7.37 5.79
N ALA A 251 -8.15 8.10 4.72
CA ALA A 251 -8.98 8.10 3.51
C ALA A 251 -9.14 6.71 2.88
N TRP A 252 -8.02 6.04 2.59
CA TRP A 252 -8.00 4.68 2.06
C TRP A 252 -8.51 3.63 3.05
N LYS A 253 -8.33 3.89 4.35
CA LYS A 253 -8.75 2.96 5.40
C LYS A 253 -10.23 2.66 5.37
N LEU A 254 -11.07 3.62 4.98
CA LEU A 254 -12.52 3.42 4.92
C LEU A 254 -12.92 2.39 3.85
N PRO A 255 -12.58 2.57 2.55
CA PRO A 255 -12.73 1.51 1.54
C PRO A 255 -12.07 0.19 1.95
N ALA A 256 -10.86 0.24 2.50
CA ALA A 256 -10.16 -0.98 2.90
C ALA A 256 -10.90 -1.77 4.00
N LEU A 257 -11.60 -1.10 4.92
CA LEU A 257 -12.45 -1.78 5.91
C LEU A 257 -13.61 -2.52 5.25
N VAL A 258 -14.23 -1.92 4.23
CA VAL A 258 -15.31 -2.56 3.45
C VAL A 258 -14.77 -3.77 2.69
N ILE A 259 -13.65 -3.61 1.98
CA ILE A 259 -12.97 -4.73 1.30
C ILE A 259 -12.65 -5.86 2.28
N SER A 260 -12.15 -5.53 3.48
CA SER A 260 -11.78 -6.51 4.50
C SER A 260 -12.99 -7.30 5.01
N LEU A 261 -14.19 -6.71 5.04
CA LEU A 261 -15.42 -7.43 5.37
C LEU A 261 -15.81 -8.41 4.25
N ASN A 262 -15.67 -7.99 3.00
CA ASN A 262 -16.06 -8.79 1.83
C ASN A 262 -15.08 -9.93 1.52
N THR A 263 -13.83 -9.80 1.95
CA THR A 263 -12.74 -10.73 1.62
C THR A 263 -12.26 -11.57 2.80
N ALA A 264 -12.94 -11.50 3.95
CA ALA A 264 -12.58 -12.32 5.11
C ALA A 264 -12.78 -13.81 4.82
N ARG A 265 -11.69 -14.58 4.93
CA ARG A 265 -11.65 -16.02 4.66
C ARG A 265 -10.89 -16.79 5.74
N GLY A 266 -11.04 -18.11 5.73
CA GLY A 266 -10.38 -19.05 6.63
C GLY A 266 -11.15 -19.37 7.91
N PRO A 267 -10.60 -20.26 8.77
CA PRO A 267 -11.32 -20.86 9.89
C PRO A 267 -11.87 -19.86 10.93
N ARG A 268 -11.32 -18.65 11.00
CA ARG A 268 -11.68 -17.62 12.00
C ARG A 268 -12.12 -16.31 11.35
N CYS A 269 -12.69 -16.37 10.14
CA CYS A 269 -13.15 -15.19 9.40
C CYS A 269 -14.19 -14.35 10.16
N ASP A 270 -15.10 -14.98 10.91
CA ASP A 270 -16.12 -14.29 11.72
C ASP A 270 -15.50 -13.29 12.72
N GLU A 271 -14.32 -13.61 13.25
CA GLU A 271 -13.63 -12.74 14.18
C GLU A 271 -13.00 -11.52 13.48
N ILE A 272 -12.53 -11.68 12.23
CA ILE A 272 -12.14 -10.55 11.38
C ILE A 272 -13.37 -9.68 11.12
N ILE A 273 -14.48 -10.29 10.68
CA ILE A 273 -15.71 -9.57 10.35
C ILE A 273 -16.20 -8.74 11.54
N ALA A 274 -16.21 -9.32 12.74
CA ALA A 274 -16.62 -8.62 13.97
C ALA A 274 -15.71 -7.42 14.29
N ASP A 275 -14.38 -7.59 14.26
CA ASP A 275 -13.42 -6.50 14.52
C ASP A 275 -13.51 -5.38 13.48
N ARG A 276 -13.64 -5.73 12.19
CA ARG A 276 -13.71 -4.76 11.09
C ARG A 276 -15.02 -3.99 11.09
N SER A 277 -16.14 -4.66 11.38
CA SER A 277 -17.45 -4.01 11.50
C SER A 277 -17.44 -2.98 12.62
N GLN A 278 -16.91 -3.33 13.80
CA GLN A 278 -16.78 -2.39 14.90
C GLN A 278 -15.89 -1.18 14.54
N LYS A 279 -14.80 -1.39 13.80
CA LYS A 279 -13.94 -0.29 13.34
C LYS A 279 -14.64 0.61 12.33
N LEU A 280 -15.44 0.05 11.44
CA LEU A 280 -16.22 0.78 10.44
C LEU A 280 -17.29 1.65 11.10
N ASP A 281 -18.04 1.11 12.07
CA ASP A 281 -19.09 1.83 12.80
C ASP A 281 -18.55 3.06 13.56
N ASN A 282 -17.31 3.00 14.02
CA ASN A 282 -16.66 4.06 14.79
C ASN A 282 -15.74 4.96 13.96
N PHE A 283 -15.75 4.82 12.64
CA PHE A 283 -14.78 5.46 11.76
C PHE A 283 -15.04 6.98 11.58
N GLU A 284 -16.30 7.34 11.33
CA GLU A 284 -16.71 8.67 10.87
C GLU A 284 -16.29 9.83 11.80
N PRO A 285 -16.47 9.76 13.14
CA PRO A 285 -16.21 10.92 14.00
C PRO A 285 -14.74 11.34 14.02
N ARG A 286 -13.82 10.37 13.94
CA ARG A 286 -12.38 10.64 13.90
C ARG A 286 -11.95 11.14 12.53
N TYR A 287 -12.53 10.58 11.47
CA TYR A 287 -12.27 10.98 10.11
C TYR A 287 -12.63 12.44 9.85
N SER A 288 -13.88 12.83 10.16
CA SER A 288 -14.37 14.18 9.89
C SER A 288 -13.56 15.24 10.63
N ARG A 289 -13.23 15.01 11.92
CA ARG A 289 -12.36 15.93 12.68
C ARG A 289 -10.97 16.04 12.08
N GLY A 290 -10.32 14.91 11.80
CA GLY A 290 -8.97 14.93 11.23
C GLY A 290 -8.91 15.61 9.87
N LEU A 291 -9.96 15.47 9.05
CA LEU A 291 -10.05 16.16 7.76
C LEU A 291 -10.25 17.68 7.91
N GLU A 292 -11.03 18.11 8.91
CA GLU A 292 -11.21 19.53 9.23
C GLU A 292 -9.91 20.17 9.73
N ASP A 293 -9.20 19.49 10.65
CA ASP A 293 -7.90 19.94 11.15
C ASP A 293 -6.89 20.05 9.99
N LEU A 294 -6.86 19.06 9.09
CA LEU A 294 -5.99 19.06 7.91
C LEU A 294 -6.32 20.18 6.91
N ALA A 295 -7.61 20.48 6.73
CA ALA A 295 -8.04 21.57 5.87
C ALA A 295 -7.67 22.94 6.44
N GLU A 296 -7.69 23.10 7.78
CA GLU A 296 -7.23 24.31 8.44
C GLU A 296 -5.71 24.48 8.33
N ASP A 297 -4.95 23.40 8.54
CA ASP A 297 -3.50 23.40 8.33
C ASP A 297 -3.14 23.82 6.89
N CYS A 298 -3.81 23.26 5.89
CA CYS A 298 -3.59 23.62 4.49
C CYS A 298 -3.94 25.09 4.20
N ARG A 299 -4.99 25.63 4.84
CA ARG A 299 -5.38 27.04 4.71
C ARG A 299 -4.34 27.96 5.35
N ALA A 300 -3.87 27.62 6.55
CA ALA A 300 -2.83 28.38 7.23
C ALA A 300 -1.52 28.44 6.41
N ALA A 301 -1.19 27.34 5.73
CA ALA A 301 -0.07 27.23 4.81
C ALA A 301 -0.28 27.92 3.45
N GLY A 302 -1.43 28.57 3.21
CA GLY A 302 -1.75 29.24 1.95
C GLY A 302 -2.03 28.29 0.77
N LEU A 303 -2.12 26.98 0.99
CA LEU A 303 -2.33 25.97 -0.06
C LEU A 303 -3.75 25.98 -0.63
N LEU A 304 -4.70 26.67 0.03
CA LEU A 304 -6.11 26.71 -0.37
C LEU A 304 -6.59 28.07 -0.89
N ASP A 305 -5.68 29.03 -1.03
CA ASP A 305 -6.01 30.44 -1.34
C ASP A 305 -6.16 30.73 -2.83
N GLY A 306 -5.83 29.78 -3.70
CA GLY A 306 -6.03 29.91 -5.15
C GLY A 306 -7.52 29.88 -5.53
N ASP A 307 -7.95 30.83 -6.37
CA ASP A 307 -9.18 30.70 -7.14
C ASP A 307 -9.03 29.44 -8.01
N VAL A 308 -9.76 28.36 -7.68
CA VAL A 308 -9.69 27.09 -8.41
C VAL A 308 -10.31 27.29 -9.79
N LYS A 309 -9.52 27.76 -10.75
CA LYS A 309 -9.80 27.64 -12.17
C LYS A 309 -9.08 26.39 -12.63
N TYR A 310 -9.77 25.25 -12.59
CA TYR A 310 -9.28 24.05 -13.26
C TYR A 310 -8.92 24.42 -14.70
N PRO A 311 -7.70 24.12 -15.19
CA PRO A 311 -7.40 24.26 -16.60
C PRO A 311 -8.48 23.51 -17.38
N GLU A 312 -9.05 24.13 -18.42
CA GLU A 312 -10.05 23.44 -19.23
C GLU A 312 -9.44 22.14 -19.73
N PRO A 313 -10.11 20.99 -19.52
CA PRO A 313 -9.56 19.71 -19.91
C PRO A 313 -9.21 19.75 -21.40
N ASP A 314 -8.06 19.20 -21.77
CA ASP A 314 -7.78 18.91 -23.16
C ASP A 314 -8.87 17.94 -23.65
N ASN A 315 -9.86 18.51 -24.35
CA ASN A 315 -11.08 17.85 -24.77
C ASN A 315 -10.80 16.59 -25.61
N SER A 316 -9.57 16.46 -26.14
CA SER A 316 -9.10 15.28 -26.86
C SER A 316 -9.19 13.99 -26.02
N GLN A 317 -8.58 14.00 -24.82
CA GLN A 317 -8.48 12.81 -23.96
C GLN A 317 -9.79 12.56 -23.19
N SER A 318 -10.48 13.63 -22.80
CA SER A 318 -11.77 13.52 -22.11
C SER A 318 -12.87 12.96 -23.02
N MET A 319 -12.85 13.30 -24.32
CA MET A 319 -13.78 12.71 -25.28
C MET A 319 -13.49 11.24 -25.55
N GLU A 320 -12.21 10.82 -25.50
CA GLU A 320 -11.82 9.43 -25.66
C GLU A 320 -12.28 8.57 -24.48
N LEU A 321 -12.10 9.08 -23.25
CA LEU A 321 -12.59 8.43 -22.02
C LEU A 321 -14.13 8.35 -21.99
N ILE A 322 -14.82 9.43 -22.42
CA ILE A 322 -16.28 9.44 -22.54
C ILE A 322 -16.74 8.47 -23.63
N ALA A 323 -16.06 8.39 -24.77
CA ALA A 323 -16.38 7.45 -25.84
C ALA A 323 -16.18 5.99 -25.40
N GLU A 324 -15.12 5.71 -24.63
CA GLU A 324 -14.85 4.39 -24.07
C GLU A 324 -15.90 3.98 -23.03
N LEU A 325 -16.27 4.90 -22.13
CA LEU A 325 -17.35 4.70 -21.15
C LEU A 325 -18.72 4.50 -21.82
N THR A 326 -19.00 5.27 -22.88
CA THR A 326 -20.25 5.17 -23.65
C THR A 326 -20.31 3.84 -24.42
N ASN A 327 -19.19 3.39 -24.99
CA ASN A 327 -19.11 2.10 -25.68
C ASN A 327 -19.27 0.93 -24.71
N ARG A 328 -18.73 1.00 -23.49
CA ARG A 328 -18.98 -0.01 -22.44
C ARG A 328 -20.44 -0.06 -22.00
N TYR A 329 -21.11 1.10 -21.92
CA TYR A 329 -22.53 1.16 -21.56
C TYR A 329 -23.45 0.60 -22.65
N LEU A 330 -23.09 0.77 -23.93
CA LEU A 330 -23.89 0.30 -25.08
C LEU A 330 -23.59 -1.16 -25.48
N SER A 331 -22.57 -1.78 -24.89
CA SER A 331 -22.16 -3.17 -25.17
C SER A 331 -22.63 -4.19 -24.12
N ASN A 332 -23.38 -3.74 -23.10
CA ASN A 332 -24.12 -4.56 -22.13
C ASN A 332 -25.63 -4.45 -22.37
#